data_AF-A0A3A5S2C3-F1
#
_entry.id   AF-A0A3A5S2C3-F1
#
_cell.length_a   1.000
_cell.length_b   1.000
_cell.length_c   1.000
_cell.angle_alpha   90.00
_cell.angle_beta   90.00
_cell.angle_gamma   90.00
#
_symmetry.space_group_name_H-M   'P 1'
#
loop_
_entity.id
_entity.type
_entity.pdbx_description
1 polymer ?
#
loop_
_entity_poly.entity_id
_entity_poly.type
_entity_poly.pdbx_seq_one_letter_code
_entity_poly.pdbx_strand_id
1 'polypeptide(L)'
;MKDMKTIVTHLCIITATLLSLSGCSDFLDEKPQGNTGTTGNFYKNKEDIEYALTAAYANLQTSAMYQNNMVLMTDVRSDDLGSFTNTGGNAGREYSVKIFTAQSDNQIFRNVWKKTYETIYRCNNVIFHIDVVKTLS
;
A
#
# COMPACT_ATOMS: atom_id res chain seq x y z
N MET A 1 21.28 67.85 2.04
CA MET A 1 20.13 67.31 1.26
C MET A 1 20.51 66.14 0.34
N LYS A 2 21.67 66.15 -0.34
CA LYS A 2 22.15 65.02 -1.16
C LYS A 2 22.39 63.75 -0.33
N ASP A 3 23.00 63.89 0.85
CA ASP A 3 23.38 62.74 1.70
C ASP A 3 22.17 61.98 2.28
N MET A 4 21.10 62.71 2.64
CA MET A 4 19.84 62.14 3.11
C MET A 4 19.17 61.26 2.04
N LYS A 5 19.23 61.69 0.77
CA LYS A 5 18.69 60.90 -0.35
C LYS A 5 19.50 59.63 -0.58
N THR A 6 20.82 59.70 -0.46
CA THR A 6 21.70 58.53 -0.59
C THR A 6 21.42 57.49 0.49
N ILE A 7 21.24 57.91 1.75
CA ILE A 7 20.92 57.01 2.88
C ILE A 7 19.56 56.32 2.67
N VAL A 8 18.52 57.08 2.28
CA VAL A 8 17.19 56.52 2.00
C VAL A 8 17.26 55.52 0.84
N THR A 9 18.07 55.78 -0.19
CA THR A 9 18.23 54.88 -1.33
C THR A 9 18.87 53.55 -0.93
N HIS A 10 19.92 53.57 -0.08
CA HIS A 10 20.55 52.36 0.44
C HIS A 10 19.60 51.57 1.35
N LEU A 11 18.81 52.26 2.17
CA LEU A 11 17.79 51.62 3.01
C LEU A 11 16.77 50.88 2.14
N CYS A 12 16.25 51.52 1.08
CA CYS A 12 15.32 50.89 0.15
C CYS A 12 15.92 49.64 -0.54
N ILE A 13 17.20 49.67 -0.92
CA ILE A 13 17.89 48.52 -1.55
C ILE A 13 18.01 47.35 -0.56
N ILE A 14 18.37 47.63 0.69
CA ILE A 14 18.48 46.60 1.74
C ILE A 14 17.12 45.97 2.02
N THR A 15 16.07 46.77 2.15
CA THR A 15 14.71 46.26 2.38
C THR A 15 14.19 45.44 1.19
N ALA A 16 14.44 45.89 -0.04
CA ALA A 16 14.07 45.15 -1.24
C ALA A 16 14.82 43.80 -1.36
N THR A 17 16.09 43.77 -0.93
CA THR A 17 16.89 42.54 -0.92
C THR A 17 16.39 41.58 0.17
N LEU A 18 16.02 42.06 1.36
CA LEU A 18 15.46 41.20 2.40
C LEU A 18 14.10 40.59 2.00
N LEU A 19 13.28 41.33 1.27
CA LEU A 19 11.98 40.86 0.74
C LEU A 19 12.14 39.86 -0.41
N SER A 20 13.24 39.90 -1.17
CA SER A 20 13.48 38.94 -2.26
C SER A 20 13.96 37.56 -1.77
N LEU A 21 14.37 37.44 -0.50
CA LEU A 21 14.74 36.17 0.13
C LEU A 21 13.56 35.43 0.80
N SER A 22 12.38 36.06 0.95
CA SER A 22 11.19 35.37 1.47
C SER A 22 10.49 34.59 0.34
N GLY A 23 10.89 33.33 0.15
CA GLY A 23 10.16 32.36 -0.67
C GLY A 23 9.18 31.54 0.17
N CYS A 24 8.11 31.03 -0.47
CA CYS A 24 7.19 30.09 0.18
C CYS A 24 7.81 28.69 0.18
N SER A 25 8.19 28.16 1.35
CA SER A 25 8.80 26.82 1.48
C SER A 25 7.79 25.69 1.31
N ASP A 26 6.54 25.91 1.72
CA ASP A 26 5.58 24.83 1.96
C ASP A 26 4.64 24.58 0.76
N PHE A 27 4.76 25.36 -0.32
CA PHE A 27 3.92 25.19 -1.51
C PHE A 27 4.14 23.85 -2.22
N LEU A 28 5.34 23.27 -2.11
CA LEU A 28 5.66 21.97 -2.71
C LEU A 28 5.39 20.79 -1.76
N ASP A 29 5.06 21.05 -0.49
CA ASP A 29 4.80 20.03 0.53
C ASP A 29 3.30 19.75 0.67
N GLU A 30 2.64 19.36 -0.43
CA GLU A 30 1.22 19.02 -0.41
C GLU A 30 1.00 17.57 0.06
N LYS A 31 0.24 17.41 1.16
CA LYS A 31 -0.14 16.09 1.66
C LYS A 31 -1.35 15.54 0.87
N PRO A 32 -1.38 14.23 0.54
CA PRO A 32 -2.52 13.61 -0.12
C PRO A 32 -3.80 13.78 0.71
N GLN A 33 -4.84 14.40 0.14
CA GLN A 33 -6.10 14.66 0.85
C GLN A 33 -6.99 13.40 0.98
N GLY A 34 -6.82 12.41 0.10
CA GLY A 34 -7.71 11.26 -0.02
C GLY A 34 -7.27 9.98 0.72
N ASN A 35 -6.01 9.89 1.15
CA ASN A 35 -5.51 8.74 1.90
C ASN A 35 -4.70 9.21 3.11
N THR A 36 -5.38 9.34 4.25
CA THR A 36 -4.82 9.91 5.47
C THR A 36 -3.80 8.98 6.15
N GLY A 37 -3.84 7.69 5.83
CA GLY A 37 -2.91 6.66 6.33
C GLY A 37 -1.84 6.29 5.30
N THR A 38 -0.64 6.81 5.50
CA THR A 38 0.61 6.31 4.89
C THR A 38 1.35 5.44 5.92
N THR A 39 2.28 4.60 5.48
CA THR A 39 3.15 3.86 6.42
C THR A 39 3.87 4.78 7.40
N GLY A 40 4.19 6.02 7.02
CA GLY A 40 4.90 6.98 7.87
C GLY A 40 4.04 7.69 8.93
N ASN A 41 2.71 7.62 8.86
CA ASN A 41 1.83 8.37 9.78
C ASN A 41 0.63 7.56 10.31
N PHE A 42 0.49 6.28 9.94
CA PHE A 42 -0.64 5.45 10.32
C PHE A 42 -0.46 4.78 11.69
N TYR A 43 0.73 4.27 12.01
CA TYR A 43 0.96 3.46 13.22
C TYR A 43 1.32 4.31 14.44
N LYS A 44 0.33 4.85 15.18
CA LYS A 44 0.58 5.78 16.29
C LYS A 44 0.14 5.27 17.65
N ASN A 45 -0.84 4.37 17.69
CA ASN A 45 -1.36 3.83 18.94
C ASN A 45 -1.76 2.35 18.78
N LYS A 46 -2.26 1.76 19.87
CA LYS A 46 -2.70 0.36 19.89
C LYS A 46 -3.84 0.07 18.90
N GLU A 47 -4.80 0.98 18.77
CA GLU A 47 -5.96 0.81 17.89
C GLU A 47 -5.53 0.74 16.41
N ASP A 48 -4.58 1.58 16.00
CA ASP A 48 -4.03 1.55 14.63
C ASP A 48 -3.37 0.20 14.29
N ILE A 49 -2.67 -0.38 15.27
CA ILE A 49 -2.05 -1.70 15.12
C ILE A 49 -3.12 -2.80 15.01
N GLU A 50 -4.19 -2.73 15.81
CA GLU A 50 -5.33 -3.64 15.72
C GLU A 50 -6.05 -3.53 14.36
N TYR A 51 -6.19 -2.32 13.81
CA TYR A 51 -6.72 -2.12 12.45
C TYR A 51 -5.80 -2.71 11.38
N ALA A 52 -4.49 -2.51 11.48
CA ALA A 52 -3.53 -3.09 10.55
C ALA A 52 -3.53 -4.63 10.59
N LEU A 53 -3.62 -5.21 11.80
CA LEU A 53 -3.75 -6.66 11.98
C LEU A 53 -5.05 -7.18 11.38
N THR A 54 -6.17 -6.49 11.63
CA THR A 54 -7.47 -6.83 11.05
C THR A 54 -7.41 -6.78 9.52
N ALA A 55 -6.74 -5.78 8.94
CA ALA A 55 -6.54 -5.68 7.50
C ALA A 55 -5.66 -6.81 6.93
N ALA A 56 -4.68 -7.30 7.69
CA ALA A 56 -3.89 -8.47 7.29
C ALA A 56 -4.77 -9.73 7.22
N TYR A 57 -5.64 -9.95 8.21
CA TYR A 57 -6.62 -11.05 8.20
C TYR A 57 -7.68 -10.91 7.09
N ALA A 58 -8.19 -9.70 6.86
CA ALA A 58 -9.15 -9.45 5.77
C ALA A 58 -8.56 -9.84 4.40
N ASN A 59 -7.24 -9.69 4.24
CA ASN A 59 -6.56 -10.06 3.00
C ASN A 59 -6.66 -11.56 2.66
N LEU A 60 -6.69 -12.41 3.69
CA LEU A 60 -6.83 -13.87 3.57
C LEU A 60 -8.23 -14.29 3.11
N GLN A 61 -9.24 -13.44 3.33
CA GLN A 61 -10.64 -13.71 2.96
C GLN A 61 -10.97 -13.28 1.52
N THR A 62 -9.99 -12.79 0.76
CA THR A 62 -10.21 -12.36 -0.62
C THR A 62 -10.29 -13.56 -1.59
N SER A 63 -10.89 -13.34 -2.76
CA SER A 63 -10.99 -14.37 -3.82
C SER A 63 -9.64 -14.85 -4.33
N ALA A 64 -8.60 -14.03 -4.21
CA ALA A 64 -7.23 -14.44 -4.52
C ALA A 64 -6.61 -15.39 -3.47
N MET A 65 -7.28 -15.59 -2.34
CA MET A 65 -6.87 -16.39 -1.19
C MET A 65 -7.89 -17.47 -0.87
N TYR A 66 -8.17 -17.71 0.41
CA TYR A 66 -8.95 -18.85 0.91
C TYR A 66 -10.44 -18.80 0.52
N GLN A 67 -10.95 -17.66 0.05
CA GLN A 67 -12.30 -17.62 -0.48
C GLN A 67 -12.43 -18.44 -1.77
N ASN A 68 -11.38 -18.51 -2.61
CA ASN A 68 -11.48 -19.17 -3.91
C ASN A 68 -10.13 -19.67 -4.49
N ASN A 69 -9.26 -18.79 -4.99
CA ASN A 69 -8.11 -19.19 -5.81
C ASN A 69 -7.10 -20.09 -5.08
N MET A 70 -6.90 -19.92 -3.76
CA MET A 70 -6.03 -20.84 -3.00
C MET A 70 -6.60 -22.25 -2.99
N VAL A 71 -7.90 -22.39 -2.73
CA VAL A 71 -8.61 -23.68 -2.76
C VAL A 71 -8.58 -24.29 -4.15
N LEU A 72 -8.81 -23.49 -5.19
CA LEU A 72 -8.69 -23.93 -6.58
C LEU A 72 -7.28 -24.43 -6.90
N MET A 73 -6.26 -23.78 -6.37
CA MET A 73 -4.88 -24.21 -6.58
C MET A 73 -4.57 -25.50 -5.79
N THR A 74 -5.09 -25.71 -4.59
CA THR A 74 -4.73 -26.87 -3.75
C THR A 74 -5.59 -28.10 -4.00
N ASP A 75 -6.91 -27.93 -4.00
CA ASP A 75 -7.86 -29.05 -3.89
C ASP A 75 -8.34 -29.53 -5.26
N VAL A 76 -8.39 -28.68 -6.27
CA VAL A 76 -8.86 -29.09 -7.61
C VAL A 76 -7.92 -30.12 -8.25
N ARG A 77 -6.65 -30.11 -7.87
CA ARG A 77 -5.67 -31.12 -8.33
C ARG A 77 -5.85 -32.48 -7.66
N SER A 78 -6.62 -32.55 -6.57
CA SER A 78 -7.02 -33.83 -5.96
C SER A 78 -8.11 -34.51 -6.81
N ASP A 79 -8.37 -35.77 -6.55
CA ASP A 79 -9.49 -36.53 -7.09
C ASP A 79 -10.82 -36.29 -6.34
N ASP A 80 -10.81 -35.56 -5.22
CA ASP A 80 -12.02 -35.25 -4.42
C ASP A 80 -13.03 -34.36 -5.15
N LEU A 81 -12.55 -33.54 -6.10
CA LEU A 81 -13.39 -32.58 -6.84
C LEU A 81 -13.57 -33.00 -8.31
N GLY A 82 -14.79 -33.40 -8.68
CA GLY A 82 -15.11 -33.96 -10.01
C GLY A 82 -15.61 -32.98 -11.09
N SER A 83 -16.01 -31.76 -10.73
CA SER A 83 -16.82 -30.88 -11.61
C SER A 83 -16.05 -29.89 -12.50
N PHE A 84 -14.73 -30.02 -12.62
CA PHE A 84 -13.92 -29.12 -13.45
C PHE A 84 -13.65 -29.77 -14.80
N THR A 85 -14.54 -29.56 -15.78
CA THR A 85 -14.41 -30.14 -17.14
C THR A 85 -14.63 -29.13 -18.27
N ASN A 86 -15.00 -27.90 -17.93
CA ASN A 86 -15.27 -26.85 -18.91
C ASN A 86 -13.95 -26.18 -19.37
N THR A 87 -13.68 -26.21 -20.67
CA THR A 87 -12.46 -25.66 -21.29
C THR A 87 -12.56 -24.17 -21.64
N GLY A 88 -13.73 -23.54 -21.49
CA GLY A 88 -13.99 -22.16 -21.91
C GLY A 88 -13.72 -21.11 -20.82
N GLY A 89 -13.22 -19.95 -21.24
CA GLY A 89 -13.13 -18.73 -20.41
C GLY A 89 -12.43 -18.94 -19.06
N ASN A 90 -13.05 -18.47 -17.98
CA ASN A 90 -12.52 -18.63 -16.61
C ASN A 90 -12.47 -20.10 -16.18
N ALA A 91 -13.51 -20.88 -16.51
CA ALA A 91 -13.59 -22.29 -16.17
C ALA A 91 -12.46 -23.11 -16.84
N GLY A 92 -12.04 -22.72 -18.05
CA GLY A 92 -10.88 -23.31 -18.72
C GLY A 92 -9.58 -23.16 -17.95
N ARG A 93 -9.40 -22.07 -17.19
CA ARG A 93 -8.22 -21.90 -16.32
C ARG A 93 -8.26 -22.85 -15.13
N GLU A 94 -9.42 -23.06 -14.53
CA GLU A 94 -9.61 -24.01 -13.43
C GLU A 94 -9.42 -25.45 -13.93
N TYR A 95 -9.95 -25.76 -15.12
CA TYR A 95 -9.75 -27.04 -15.77
C TYR A 95 -8.27 -27.32 -16.04
N SER A 96 -7.52 -26.33 -16.54
CA SER A 96 -6.08 -26.49 -16.75
C SER A 96 -5.31 -26.81 -15.46
N VAL A 97 -5.80 -26.34 -14.30
CA VAL A 97 -5.26 -26.71 -12.99
C VAL A 97 -5.58 -28.18 -12.69
N LYS A 98 -6.84 -28.62 -12.89
CA LYS A 98 -7.29 -30.01 -12.67
C LYS A 98 -6.47 -31.03 -13.45
N ILE A 99 -6.21 -30.78 -14.73
CA ILE A 99 -5.54 -31.73 -15.62
C ILE A 99 -4.03 -31.49 -15.73
N PHE A 100 -3.45 -30.66 -14.86
CA PHE A 100 -2.00 -30.38 -14.81
C PHE A 100 -1.43 -29.79 -16.11
N THR A 101 -2.23 -28.99 -16.83
CA THR A 101 -1.81 -28.31 -18.08
C THR A 101 -1.73 -26.79 -17.96
N ALA A 102 -1.92 -26.25 -16.76
CA ALA A 102 -1.82 -24.82 -16.51
C ALA A 102 -0.44 -24.26 -16.87
N GLN A 103 -0.43 -23.13 -17.57
CA GLN A 103 0.78 -22.43 -18.00
C GLN A 103 1.11 -21.24 -17.10
N SER A 104 2.28 -20.60 -17.33
CA SER A 104 2.78 -19.48 -16.53
C SER A 104 1.89 -18.23 -16.56
N ASP A 105 0.99 -18.12 -17.54
CA ASP A 105 0.01 -17.04 -17.67
C ASP A 105 -1.30 -17.30 -16.90
N ASN A 106 -1.45 -18.45 -16.25
CA ASN A 106 -2.66 -18.77 -15.51
C ASN A 106 -2.83 -17.83 -14.31
N GLN A 107 -3.87 -16.99 -14.42
CA GLN A 107 -4.15 -15.91 -13.48
C GLN A 107 -4.45 -16.39 -12.05
N ILE A 108 -4.89 -17.65 -11.86
CA ILE A 108 -5.14 -18.21 -10.52
C ILE A 108 -3.84 -18.23 -9.71
N PHE A 109 -2.76 -18.80 -10.27
CA PHE A 109 -1.45 -18.85 -9.62
C PHE A 109 -0.87 -17.44 -9.39
N ARG A 110 -0.96 -16.57 -10.40
CA ARG A 110 -0.48 -15.18 -10.30
C ARG A 110 -1.20 -14.42 -9.18
N ASN A 111 -2.51 -14.58 -9.07
CA ASN A 111 -3.32 -13.92 -8.04
C ASN A 111 -2.93 -14.41 -6.64
N VAL A 112 -2.84 -15.73 -6.45
CA VAL A 112 -2.44 -16.33 -5.17
C VAL A 112 -1.06 -15.81 -4.78
N TRP A 113 -0.07 -15.93 -5.66
CA TRP A 113 1.30 -15.47 -5.41
C TRP A 113 1.34 -14.01 -4.99
N LYS A 114 0.75 -13.12 -5.80
CA LYS A 114 0.73 -11.68 -5.52
C LYS A 114 0.06 -11.40 -4.17
N LYS A 115 -1.08 -12.04 -3.89
CA LYS A 115 -1.82 -11.81 -2.67
C LYS A 115 -1.08 -12.34 -1.44
N THR A 116 -0.31 -13.42 -1.58
CA THR A 116 0.50 -14.00 -0.49
C THR A 116 1.58 -13.03 -0.07
N TYR A 117 2.33 -12.48 -1.03
CA TYR A 117 3.34 -11.48 -0.72
C TYR A 117 2.73 -10.18 -0.19
N GLU A 118 1.54 -9.78 -0.66
CA GLU A 118 0.80 -8.66 -0.08
C GLU A 118 0.43 -8.92 1.39
N THR A 119 -0.04 -10.12 1.74
CA THR A 119 -0.34 -10.49 3.13
C THR A 119 0.92 -10.51 3.99
N ILE A 120 2.01 -11.12 3.51
CA ILE A 120 3.31 -11.13 4.20
C ILE A 120 3.76 -9.69 4.46
N TYR A 121 3.68 -8.81 3.46
CA TYR A 121 4.02 -7.40 3.62
C TYR A 121 3.16 -6.71 4.70
N ARG A 122 1.85 -6.94 4.73
CA ARG A 122 0.96 -6.40 5.77
C ARG A 122 1.36 -6.90 7.17
N CYS A 123 1.62 -8.19 7.32
CA CYS A 123 2.09 -8.77 8.58
C CYS A 123 3.44 -8.17 9.01
N ASN A 124 4.38 -8.02 8.10
CA ASN A 124 5.69 -7.43 8.38
C ASN A 124 5.56 -5.98 8.88
N ASN A 125 4.62 -5.19 8.32
CA ASN A 125 4.37 -3.85 8.82
C ASN A 125 3.80 -3.84 10.24
N VAL A 126 2.88 -4.76 10.57
CA VAL A 126 2.36 -4.90 11.93
C VAL A 126 3.50 -5.23 12.90
N ILE A 127 4.34 -6.22 12.56
CA ILE A 127 5.49 -6.62 13.37
C ILE A 127 6.47 -5.47 13.55
N PHE A 128 6.76 -4.72 12.50
CA PHE A 128 7.71 -3.62 12.53
C PHE A 128 7.26 -2.46 13.44
N HIS A 129 5.96 -2.19 13.53
CA HIS A 129 5.42 -1.06 14.31
C HIS A 129 4.81 -1.48 15.67
N ILE A 130 4.86 -2.75 16.04
CA ILE A 130 4.20 -3.29 17.25
C ILE A 130 4.69 -2.63 18.56
N ASP A 131 5.92 -2.11 18.58
CA ASP A 131 6.52 -1.52 19.79
C ASP A 131 5.81 -0.25 20.27
N VAL A 132 5.01 0.40 19.42
CA VAL A 132 4.11 1.52 19.79
C VAL A 132 3.17 1.13 20.94
N VAL A 133 2.81 -0.16 21.05
CA VAL A 133 1.95 -0.68 22.12
C VAL A 133 2.70 -0.81 23.45
N LYS A 134 4.01 -1.10 23.42
CA LYS A 134 4.83 -1.32 24.63
C LYS A 134 5.15 -0.03 25.38
N THR A 135 5.24 1.10 24.69
CA THR A 135 5.53 2.40 25.29
C THR A 135 4.41 2.97 26.19
N LEU A 136 3.31 2.24 26.36
CA LEU A 136 2.15 2.64 27.18
C LEU A 136 2.05 1.90 28.53
N SER A 137 3.06 1.10 28.92
CA SER A 137 3.14 0.45 30.25
C SER A 137 4.15 1.10 31.18
#